data_AF-A0AA38I554-F1
#
_entry.id   AF-A0AA38I554-F1
#
_cell.length_a   1.000
_cell.length_b   1.000
_cell.length_c   1.000
_cell.angle_alpha   90.00
_cell.angle_beta   90.00
_cell.angle_gamma   90.00
#
_symmetry.space_group_name_H-M   'P 1'
#
loop_
_entity.id
_entity.type
_entity.pdbx_description
1 polymer ?
#
loop_
_entity_poly.entity_id
_entity_poly.type
_entity_poly.pdbx_seq_one_letter_code
_entity_poly.pdbx_strand_id
1 'polypeptide(L)'
;MNTDSKFHFICDYQTKKVIRDCNLKPTEVKKEVQPWLYAYNVNTGFDDDDDDDEGDYTTTTKVGKWMLFVSPEYVNSVWQKIKNAIEDGHLWNSKVSTIEPSNKSHAIMIYTKDYTDLPDVIKVLDYLETSGIKSANSVIKYKTDRQTYAGVYAGGKQRPWIYSSDTVRQQKQ
;
A
#
# COMPACT_ATOMS: atom_id res chain seq x y z
N MET A 1 4.79 11.94 -17.04
CA MET A 1 4.12 10.65 -17.33
C MET A 1 2.63 10.88 -17.44
N ASN A 2 1.95 10.18 -18.35
CA ASN A 2 0.51 10.30 -18.56
C ASN A 2 -0.20 9.59 -17.38
N THR A 3 -0.31 10.28 -16.24
CA THR A 3 -1.07 9.82 -15.08
C THR A 3 -2.54 9.85 -15.45
N ASP A 4 -3.01 8.81 -16.14
CA ASP A 4 -4.40 8.72 -16.57
C ASP A 4 -5.26 8.77 -15.31
N SER A 5 -5.85 9.95 -15.18
CA SER A 5 -6.26 10.52 -13.91
C SER A 5 -7.30 9.63 -13.23
N LYS A 6 -8.04 8.85 -14.03
CA LYS A 6 -9.14 7.97 -13.65
C LYS A 6 -8.78 6.80 -12.73
N PHE A 7 -7.51 6.39 -12.65
CA PHE A 7 -7.08 5.27 -11.80
C PHE A 7 -6.69 5.67 -10.37
N HIS A 8 -6.77 6.96 -10.06
CA HIS A 8 -6.30 7.56 -8.81
C HIS A 8 -7.49 8.07 -8.00
N PHE A 9 -7.68 7.53 -6.80
CA PHE A 9 -8.44 8.18 -5.74
C PHE A 9 -7.52 9.17 -5.02
N ILE A 10 -7.96 10.42 -4.93
CA ILE A 10 -7.18 11.53 -4.38
C ILE A 10 -8.09 12.32 -3.44
N CYS A 11 -7.67 12.46 -2.19
CA CYS A 11 -8.35 13.34 -1.23
C CYS A 11 -7.38 14.33 -0.61
N ASP A 12 -7.91 15.39 -0.03
CA ASP A 12 -7.22 16.26 0.90
C ASP A 12 -7.84 16.04 2.28
N TYR A 13 -7.08 15.40 3.17
CA TYR A 13 -7.58 15.11 4.52
C TYR A 13 -7.75 16.37 5.39
N GLN A 14 -7.01 17.44 5.12
CA GLN A 14 -7.09 18.70 5.89
C GLN A 14 -8.40 19.41 5.59
N THR A 15 -8.76 19.45 4.31
CA THR A 15 -10.01 20.07 3.85
C THR A 15 -11.19 19.08 3.77
N LYS A 16 -10.95 17.80 4.08
CA LYS A 16 -11.93 16.70 3.98
C LYS A 16 -12.62 16.65 2.62
N LYS A 17 -11.86 16.94 1.56
CA LYS A 17 -12.37 17.02 0.19
C LYS A 17 -11.79 15.89 -0.65
N VAL A 18 -12.66 15.09 -1.25
CA VAL A 18 -12.26 14.21 -2.35
C VAL A 18 -11.98 15.08 -3.58
N ILE A 19 -10.72 15.11 -4.01
CA ILE A 19 -10.27 15.85 -5.19
C ILE A 19 -10.55 15.02 -6.44
N ARG A 20 -10.40 13.70 -6.34
CA ARG A 20 -10.73 12.75 -7.40
C ARG A 20 -11.20 11.44 -6.81
N ASP A 21 -12.30 10.92 -7.35
CA ASP A 21 -12.81 9.62 -6.95
C ASP A 21 -12.62 8.58 -8.07
N CYS A 22 -11.70 7.64 -7.87
CA CYS A 22 -11.58 6.46 -8.71
C CYS A 22 -12.66 5.44 -8.31
N ASN A 23 -13.68 5.31 -9.17
CA ASN A 23 -14.79 4.37 -9.00
C ASN A 23 -14.55 2.99 -9.60
N LEU A 24 -13.38 2.77 -10.22
CA LEU A 24 -13.00 1.47 -10.77
C LEU A 24 -12.72 0.48 -9.65
N LYS A 25 -13.16 -0.77 -9.84
CA LYS A 25 -12.83 -1.86 -8.92
C LYS A 25 -11.57 -2.60 -9.39
N PRO A 26 -10.73 -3.10 -8.46
CA PRO A 26 -9.57 -3.91 -8.81
C PRO A 26 -9.88 -5.13 -9.67
N THR A 27 -11.11 -5.66 -9.56
CA THR A 27 -11.62 -6.82 -10.31
C THR A 27 -12.28 -6.46 -11.64
N GLU A 28 -12.29 -5.19 -12.04
CA GLU A 28 -12.86 -4.72 -13.32
C GLU A 28 -11.78 -4.24 -14.30
N VAL A 29 -10.54 -4.10 -13.82
CA VAL A 29 -9.40 -3.62 -14.61
C VAL A 29 -8.42 -4.77 -14.82
N LYS A 30 -7.93 -4.93 -16.05
CA LYS A 30 -6.89 -5.92 -16.36
C LYS A 30 -5.51 -5.32 -16.15
N LYS A 31 -4.55 -6.14 -15.70
CA LYS A 31 -3.16 -5.69 -15.47
C LYS A 31 -2.51 -5.07 -16.70
N GLU A 32 -2.81 -5.57 -17.90
CA GLU A 32 -2.26 -5.03 -19.15
C GLU A 32 -2.77 -3.62 -19.48
N VAL A 33 -3.92 -3.24 -18.93
CA VAL A 33 -4.49 -1.89 -19.07
C VAL A 33 -3.88 -0.95 -18.04
N GLN A 34 -3.90 -1.39 -16.78
CA GLN A 34 -3.35 -0.64 -15.66
C GLN A 34 -3.04 -1.65 -14.54
N PRO A 35 -1.79 -1.84 -14.12
CA PRO A 35 -1.43 -2.85 -13.14
C PRO A 35 -1.89 -2.50 -11.71
N TRP A 36 -2.06 -1.22 -11.41
CA TRP A 36 -2.36 -0.72 -10.06
C TRP A 36 -3.45 0.35 -10.06
N LEU A 37 -4.36 0.29 -9.10
CA LEU A 37 -5.17 1.44 -8.70
C LEU A 37 -4.55 2.08 -7.47
N TYR A 38 -4.62 3.40 -7.39
CA TYR A 38 -3.96 4.20 -6.36
C TYR A 38 -4.98 4.95 -5.50
N ALA A 39 -4.68 5.08 -4.21
CA ALA A 39 -5.43 5.89 -3.28
C ALA A 39 -4.47 6.62 -2.36
N TYR A 40 -4.52 7.95 -2.35
CA TYR A 40 -3.64 8.75 -1.51
C TYR A 40 -4.23 10.11 -1.19
N ASN A 41 -3.67 10.69 -0.14
CA ASN A 41 -3.92 12.05 0.27
C ASN A 41 -3.01 13.02 -0.52
N VAL A 42 -3.39 14.28 -0.79
CA VAL A 42 -2.52 15.26 -1.48
C VAL A 42 -1.44 15.84 -0.55
N ASN A 43 -0.45 16.53 -1.15
CA ASN A 43 0.71 17.14 -0.47
C ASN A 43 1.66 16.13 0.19
N THR A 44 1.81 14.96 -0.42
CA THR A 44 2.55 13.84 0.17
C THR A 44 4.00 13.76 -0.28
N GLY A 45 4.39 14.53 -1.30
CA GLY A 45 5.74 14.49 -1.90
C GLY A 45 6.12 13.08 -2.37
N PHE A 46 5.13 12.23 -2.62
CA PHE A 46 5.32 10.84 -3.01
C PHE A 46 5.25 10.75 -4.52
N ASP A 47 6.44 10.75 -5.13
CA ASP A 47 6.60 10.33 -6.52
C ASP A 47 6.64 8.79 -6.48
N ASP A 48 5.52 8.18 -6.86
CA ASP A 48 5.31 6.72 -6.91
C ASP A 48 6.05 6.13 -8.13
N ASP A 49 7.32 6.48 -8.31
CA ASP A 49 8.28 5.88 -9.26
C ASP A 49 8.67 4.48 -8.75
N ASP A 50 7.64 3.67 -8.47
CA ASP A 50 7.69 2.23 -8.20
C ASP A 50 7.68 1.45 -9.54
N ASP A 51 7.76 2.13 -10.69
CA ASP A 51 8.15 1.53 -11.96
C ASP A 51 9.68 1.35 -11.95
N ASP A 52 10.16 0.24 -12.51
CA ASP A 52 11.55 -0.24 -12.50
C ASP A 52 12.55 0.69 -13.25
N ASP A 53 12.51 2.00 -13.02
CA ASP A 53 13.37 2.98 -13.65
C ASP A 53 14.67 3.14 -12.86
N GLU A 54 15.77 3.00 -13.57
CA GLU A 54 17.15 2.88 -13.10
C GLU A 54 17.68 4.26 -12.66
N GLY A 55 16.96 4.93 -11.74
CA GLY A 55 17.25 6.28 -11.26
C GLY A 55 18.26 6.33 -10.11
N ASP A 56 18.97 7.45 -9.99
CA ASP A 56 19.97 7.70 -8.96
C ASP A 56 19.33 7.84 -7.55
N TYR A 57 19.21 6.71 -6.83
CA TYR A 57 18.58 6.57 -5.51
C TYR A 57 19.36 7.20 -4.33
N THR A 58 20.01 8.34 -4.52
CA THR A 58 20.72 9.04 -3.43
C THR A 58 19.79 9.68 -2.40
N THR A 59 18.47 9.70 -2.64
CA THR A 59 17.47 10.17 -1.68
C THR A 59 16.91 9.01 -0.85
N THR A 60 17.50 8.85 0.33
CA THR A 60 16.91 8.54 1.65
C THR A 60 15.37 8.38 1.79
N THR A 61 14.67 7.58 0.98
CA THR A 61 13.26 7.29 1.24
C THR A 61 13.19 6.32 2.43
N LYS A 62 12.55 6.76 3.51
CA LYS A 62 12.28 5.91 4.68
C LYS A 62 10.91 5.25 4.57
N VAL A 63 10.32 5.24 3.39
CA VAL A 63 8.99 4.70 3.18
C VAL A 63 9.03 3.17 3.26
N GLY A 64 7.96 2.61 3.79
CA GLY A 64 7.70 1.18 3.71
C GLY A 64 6.22 0.89 3.70
N LYS A 65 5.89 -0.39 3.53
CA LYS A 65 4.54 -0.85 3.22
C LYS A 65 4.18 -2.13 3.96
N TRP A 66 3.01 -2.13 4.60
CA TRP A 66 2.30 -3.35 4.98
C TRP A 66 1.73 -4.01 3.73
N MET A 67 1.98 -5.31 3.55
CA MET A 67 1.57 -6.06 2.37
C MET A 67 0.42 -7.01 2.71
N LEU A 68 -0.73 -6.82 2.08
CA LEU A 68 -1.90 -7.69 2.19
C LEU A 68 -2.10 -8.44 0.86
N PHE A 69 -2.53 -9.69 0.95
CA PHE A 69 -2.93 -10.50 -0.21
C PHE A 69 -4.37 -10.95 0.00
N VAL A 70 -5.27 -10.42 -0.82
CA VAL A 70 -6.73 -10.55 -0.64
C VAL A 70 -7.33 -11.30 -1.81
N SER A 71 -8.27 -12.21 -1.55
CA SER A 71 -8.95 -12.94 -2.63
C SER A 71 -9.80 -11.98 -3.49
N PRO A 72 -10.05 -12.33 -4.77
CA PRO A 72 -10.91 -11.52 -5.64
C PRO A 72 -12.32 -11.27 -5.08
N GLU A 73 -12.84 -12.18 -4.25
CA GLU A 73 -14.16 -12.06 -3.63
C GLU A 73 -14.25 -10.88 -2.64
N TYR A 74 -13.16 -10.54 -1.95
CA TYR A 74 -13.14 -9.51 -0.91
C TYR A 74 -12.37 -8.24 -1.31
N VAL A 75 -11.52 -8.29 -2.34
CA VAL A 75 -10.61 -7.18 -2.66
C VAL A 75 -11.34 -5.85 -2.90
N ASN A 76 -12.50 -5.86 -3.56
CA ASN A 76 -13.25 -4.63 -3.85
C ASN A 76 -13.74 -3.93 -2.57
N SER A 77 -14.27 -4.71 -1.62
CA SER A 77 -14.79 -4.16 -0.37
C SER A 77 -13.66 -3.70 0.54
N VAL A 78 -12.55 -4.44 0.59
CA VAL A 78 -11.33 -4.03 1.29
C VAL A 78 -10.75 -2.74 0.69
N TRP A 79 -10.70 -2.64 -0.64
CA TRP A 79 -10.23 -1.43 -1.32
C TRP A 79 -11.09 -0.21 -1.00
N GLN A 80 -12.41 -0.35 -0.99
CA GLN A 80 -13.30 0.74 -0.59
C GLN A 80 -13.05 1.19 0.87
N LYS A 81 -12.86 0.25 1.80
CA LYS A 81 -12.51 0.60 3.20
C LYS A 81 -11.20 1.37 3.29
N ILE A 82 -10.21 1.02 2.46
CA ILE A 82 -8.93 1.73 2.40
C ILE A 82 -9.12 3.17 1.89
N LYS A 83 -9.91 3.39 0.82
CA LYS A 83 -10.21 4.75 0.34
C LYS A 83 -10.84 5.60 1.46
N ASN A 84 -11.84 5.06 2.15
CA ASN A 84 -12.49 5.74 3.27
C ASN A 84 -11.49 6.04 4.41
N ALA A 85 -10.64 5.08 4.77
CA ALA A 85 -9.64 5.26 5.81
C ALA A 85 -8.59 6.33 5.47
N ILE A 86 -8.26 6.50 4.17
CA ILE A 86 -7.38 7.56 3.69
C ILE A 86 -8.08 8.92 3.78
N GLU A 87 -9.34 9.00 3.37
CA GLU A 87 -10.18 10.21 3.48
C GLU A 87 -10.34 10.66 4.95
N ASP A 88 -10.52 9.70 5.85
CA ASP A 88 -10.63 9.94 7.29
C ASP A 88 -9.29 10.32 7.94
N GLY A 89 -8.17 10.08 7.27
CA GLY A 89 -6.81 10.38 7.74
C GLY A 89 -6.21 9.31 8.66
N HIS A 90 -6.77 8.10 8.64
CA HIS A 90 -6.22 6.93 9.34
C HIS A 90 -5.08 6.28 8.56
N LEU A 91 -5.14 6.32 7.23
CA LEU A 91 -4.12 5.81 6.32
C LEU A 91 -3.59 6.96 5.45
N TRP A 92 -2.37 6.79 4.93
CA TRP A 92 -1.70 7.83 4.16
C TRP A 92 -1.73 7.59 2.65
N ASN A 93 -1.24 6.44 2.20
CA ASN A 93 -1.17 6.05 0.80
C ASN A 93 -1.37 4.53 0.70
N SER A 94 -2.04 4.09 -0.36
CA SER A 94 -2.20 2.70 -0.71
C SER A 94 -2.30 2.47 -2.21
N LYS A 95 -1.90 1.28 -2.66
CA LYS A 95 -2.21 0.79 -4.00
C LYS A 95 -2.66 -0.65 -3.98
N VAL A 96 -3.48 -1.02 -4.97
CA VAL A 96 -4.03 -2.36 -5.14
C VAL A 96 -3.80 -2.87 -6.56
N SER A 97 -3.35 -4.11 -6.68
CA SER A 97 -3.11 -4.72 -7.99
C SER A 97 -4.44 -4.99 -8.68
N THR A 98 -4.46 -4.89 -10.00
CA THR A 98 -5.62 -5.23 -10.82
C THR A 98 -5.59 -6.71 -11.23
N ILE A 99 -6.50 -7.15 -12.12
CA ILE A 99 -6.64 -8.56 -12.49
C ILE A 99 -5.38 -9.05 -13.21
N GLU A 100 -4.74 -10.04 -12.61
CA GLU A 100 -3.66 -10.84 -13.21
C GLU A 100 -4.12 -12.30 -13.22
N PRO A 101 -4.43 -12.90 -14.39
CA PRO A 101 -5.00 -14.25 -14.48
C PRO A 101 -4.16 -15.34 -13.81
N SER A 102 -2.83 -15.14 -13.75
CA SER A 102 -1.92 -16.09 -13.10
C SER A 102 -1.94 -16.02 -11.57
N ASN A 103 -2.48 -14.94 -10.98
CA ASN A 103 -2.51 -14.73 -9.54
C ASN A 103 -3.87 -15.06 -8.93
N LYS A 104 -3.85 -15.81 -7.83
CA LYS A 104 -5.07 -16.20 -7.09
C LYS A 104 -5.56 -15.14 -6.09
N SER A 105 -4.79 -14.06 -5.93
CA SER A 105 -5.05 -12.98 -4.98
C SER A 105 -4.58 -11.65 -5.53
N HIS A 106 -5.20 -10.56 -5.08
CA HIS A 106 -4.74 -9.20 -5.31
C HIS A 106 -3.80 -8.76 -4.19
N ALA A 107 -2.73 -8.05 -4.57
CA ALA A 107 -1.82 -7.44 -3.62
C ALA A 107 -2.32 -6.04 -3.28
N ILE A 108 -2.30 -5.69 -1.99
CA ILE A 108 -2.59 -4.35 -1.48
C ILE A 108 -1.39 -3.90 -0.66
N MET A 109 -0.83 -2.74 -0.99
CA MET A 109 0.29 -2.12 -0.29
C MET A 109 -0.22 -0.91 0.49
N ILE A 110 -0.13 -0.93 1.81
CA ILE A 110 -0.49 0.21 2.67
C ILE A 110 0.78 0.84 3.22
N TYR A 111 1.03 2.09 2.89
CA TYR A 111 2.31 2.76 3.12
C TYR A 111 2.34 3.53 4.43
N THR A 112 3.52 3.61 5.04
CA THR A 112 3.87 4.58 6.09
C THR A 112 5.09 5.39 5.67
N LYS A 113 5.19 6.63 6.15
CA LYS A 113 6.20 7.60 5.68
C LYS A 113 7.61 7.28 6.13
N ASP A 114 7.75 6.69 7.32
CA ASP A 114 9.03 6.37 7.93
C ASP A 114 8.94 4.99 8.62
N TYR A 115 9.66 3.99 8.10
CA TYR A 115 9.72 2.65 8.68
C TYR A 115 10.47 2.59 10.02
N THR A 116 11.24 3.64 10.35
CA THR A 116 11.92 3.79 11.64
C THR A 116 11.01 4.42 12.71
N ASP A 117 9.89 5.03 12.30
CA ASP A 117 8.82 5.46 13.22
C ASP A 117 7.94 4.25 13.58
N LEU A 118 8.48 3.41 14.47
CA LEU A 118 7.79 2.21 14.94
C LEU A 118 6.41 2.50 15.55
N PRO A 119 6.20 3.57 16.34
CA PRO A 119 4.87 3.99 16.77
C PRO A 119 3.87 4.19 15.63
N ASP A 120 4.24 4.88 14.54
CA ASP A 120 3.36 5.06 13.38
C ASP A 120 3.08 3.74 12.65
N VAL A 121 4.12 2.91 12.45
CA VAL A 121 3.99 1.58 11.84
C VAL A 121 3.01 0.69 12.61
N ILE A 122 3.09 0.70 13.96
CA ILE A 122 2.20 -0.05 14.84
C ILE A 122 0.79 0.55 14.81
N LYS A 123 0.65 1.89 14.87
CA LYS A 123 -0.65 2.57 14.80
C LYS A 123 -1.41 2.22 13.53
N VAL A 124 -0.73 2.18 12.38
CA VAL A 124 -1.33 1.73 11.12
C VAL A 124 -1.75 0.26 11.21
N LEU A 125 -0.92 -0.62 11.76
CA LEU A 125 -1.29 -2.02 11.96
C LEU A 125 -2.53 -2.19 12.85
N ASP A 126 -2.58 -1.50 13.99
CA ASP A 126 -3.72 -1.52 14.92
C ASP A 126 -5.02 -1.11 14.21
N TYR A 127 -4.96 -0.08 13.37
CA TYR A 127 -6.10 0.34 12.56
C TYR A 127 -6.51 -0.74 11.54
N LEU A 128 -5.56 -1.36 10.85
CA LEU A 128 -5.85 -2.44 9.90
C LEU A 128 -6.55 -3.63 10.58
N GLU A 129 -6.16 -3.97 11.81
CA GLU A 129 -6.73 -5.07 12.61
C GLU A 129 -8.13 -4.77 13.15
N THR A 130 -8.42 -3.51 13.48
CA THR A 130 -9.70 -3.10 14.08
C THR A 130 -10.76 -2.65 13.06
N SER A 131 -10.34 -2.24 11.86
CA SER A 131 -11.23 -1.79 10.76
C SER A 131 -11.79 -2.93 9.89
N GLY A 132 -11.30 -4.16 10.07
CA GLY A 132 -11.61 -5.29 9.21
C GLY A 132 -11.11 -5.11 7.77
N ILE A 133 -10.04 -4.33 7.56
CA ILE A 133 -9.25 -4.29 6.33
C ILE A 133 -8.32 -5.51 6.28
N LYS A 134 -7.66 -5.82 7.40
CA LYS A 134 -6.88 -7.04 7.58
C LYS A 134 -7.78 -8.14 8.15
N SER A 135 -7.66 -9.35 7.60
CA SER A 135 -8.31 -10.53 8.18
C SER A 135 -7.70 -10.87 9.54
N ALA A 136 -8.54 -11.16 10.54
CA ALA A 136 -8.14 -11.36 11.93
C ALA A 136 -7.02 -12.41 12.10
N ASN A 137 -7.06 -13.48 11.31
CA ASN A 137 -6.12 -14.61 11.43
C ASN A 137 -4.93 -14.53 10.47
N SER A 138 -4.78 -13.44 9.72
CA SER A 138 -3.68 -13.30 8.76
C SER A 138 -2.48 -12.62 9.40
N VAL A 139 -1.29 -13.21 9.21
CA VAL A 139 -0.02 -12.53 9.49
C VAL A 139 0.43 -11.80 8.23
N ILE A 140 0.64 -10.49 8.35
CA ILE A 140 1.11 -9.64 7.24
C ILE A 140 2.55 -9.21 7.48
N LYS A 141 3.27 -8.92 6.40
CA LYS A 141 4.68 -8.50 6.44
C LYS A 141 4.81 -7.04 6.05
N TYR A 142 5.81 -6.38 6.62
CA TYR A 142 6.18 -5.01 6.29
C TYR A 142 7.51 -4.99 5.55
N LYS A 143 7.53 -4.39 4.36
CA LYS A 143 8.72 -4.29 3.49
C LYS A 143 9.07 -2.82 3.28
N THR A 144 10.36 -2.50 3.24
CA THR A 144 10.82 -1.13 2.91
C THR A 144 10.86 -0.91 1.40
N ASP A 145 10.74 0.34 0.95
CA ASP A 145 10.94 0.69 -0.46
C ASP A 145 12.37 0.41 -0.88
N ARG A 146 13.34 0.67 0.01
CA ARG A 146 14.75 0.28 -0.19
C ARG A 146 14.92 -1.21 -0.50
N GLN A 147 14.21 -2.11 0.17
CA GLN A 147 14.23 -3.56 -0.16
C GLN A 147 13.57 -3.86 -1.51
N THR A 148 12.61 -3.04 -1.94
CA THR A 148 11.96 -3.17 -3.26
C THR A 148 12.94 -2.77 -4.35
N TYR A 149 13.56 -1.59 -4.26
CA TYR A 149 14.57 -1.11 -5.21
C TYR A 149 15.83 -1.98 -5.25
N ALA A 150 16.22 -2.59 -4.12
CA ALA A 150 17.33 -3.54 -4.08
C ALA A 150 16.98 -4.94 -4.64
N GLY A 151 15.78 -5.14 -5.21
CA GLY A 151 15.37 -6.41 -5.79
C GLY A 151 15.17 -7.55 -4.77
N VAL A 152 14.91 -7.23 -3.50
CA VAL A 152 14.80 -8.23 -2.43
C VAL A 152 13.39 -8.81 -2.38
N TYR A 153 13.20 -9.98 -3.00
CA TYR A 153 11.92 -10.69 -3.06
C TYR A 153 11.98 -12.08 -2.43
N ALA A 154 10.81 -12.68 -2.22
CA ALA A 154 10.69 -14.05 -1.72
C ALA A 154 11.41 -15.04 -2.67
N GLY A 155 12.05 -16.06 -2.09
CA GLY A 155 12.88 -17.01 -2.84
C GLY A 155 14.33 -16.54 -3.09
N GLY A 156 14.64 -15.28 -2.78
CA GLY A 156 16.00 -14.75 -2.79
C GLY A 156 16.83 -15.12 -1.56
N LYS A 157 18.10 -14.67 -1.54
CA LYS A 157 19.05 -14.92 -0.43
C LYS A 157 18.77 -14.09 0.82
N GLN A 158 18.11 -12.95 0.66
CA GLN A 158 17.85 -11.99 1.73
C GLN A 158 16.38 -12.04 2.17
N ARG A 159 16.11 -11.69 3.42
CA ARG A 159 14.74 -11.60 3.94
C ARG A 159 14.01 -10.40 3.30
N PRO A 160 12.85 -10.58 2.67
CA PRO A 160 12.16 -9.52 1.92
C PRO A 160 11.22 -8.65 2.77
N TRP A 161 11.44 -8.58 4.09
CA TRP A 161 10.63 -7.79 5.02
C TRP A 161 11.43 -7.50 6.31
N ILE A 162 11.06 -6.43 7.01
CA ILE A 162 11.70 -6.01 8.27
C ILE A 162 10.78 -6.16 9.49
N TYR A 163 9.46 -6.06 9.31
CA TYR A 163 8.48 -6.30 10.38
C TYR A 163 7.44 -7.35 9.97
N SER A 164 6.78 -7.89 10.99
CA SER A 164 5.71 -8.87 10.89
C SER A 164 4.64 -8.53 11.93
N SER A 165 3.36 -8.63 11.57
CA SER A 165 2.27 -8.14 12.42
C SER A 165 2.17 -8.85 13.79
N ASP A 166 2.62 -10.10 13.86
CA ASP A 166 2.67 -10.93 15.07
C ASP A 166 3.85 -10.58 16.02
N THR A 167 4.91 -9.97 15.51
CA THR A 167 6.13 -9.71 16.30
C THR A 167 6.51 -8.23 16.39
N VAL A 168 5.93 -7.34 15.58
CA VAL A 168 6.35 -5.93 15.49
C VAL A 168 6.24 -5.20 16.84
N ARG A 169 5.24 -5.54 17.66
CA ARG A 169 5.04 -4.96 19.00
C ARG A 169 6.07 -5.42 20.04
N GLN A 170 6.88 -6.42 19.72
CA GLN A 170 7.95 -6.93 20.59
C GLN A 170 9.30 -6.25 20.30
N GLN A 171 9.38 -5.45 19.23
CA GLN A 171 10.58 -4.69 18.90
C GLN A 171 10.79 -3.63 19.98
N LYS A 172 11.97 -3.61 20.60
CA LYS A 172 12.35 -2.56 21.54
C LYS A 172 12.71 -1.30 20.74
N GLN A 173 12.21 -0.14 21.19
CA GLN A 173 12.70 1.17 20.70
C GLN A 173 14.16 1.37 21.09
#